data_AF-A0A9E0LXW5-F1
#
_entry.id   AF-A0A9E0LXW5-F1
#
_cell.length_a   1.000
_cell.length_b   1.000
_cell.length_c   1.000
_cell.angle_alpha   90.00
_cell.angle_beta   90.00
_cell.angle_gamma   90.00
#
_symmetry.space_group_name_H-M   'P 1'
#
loop_
_entity.id
_entity.type
_entity.pdbx_description
1 polymer ?
#
loop_
_entity_poly.entity_id
_entity_poly.type
_entity_poly.pdbx_seq_one_letter_code
_entity_poly.pdbx_strand_id
1 'polypeptide(L)'
;MHRIALLTGGSTPERDVALAGAAQVVKALRTLGHEVTVVDTVSGPLTLAAEEALLAQDVRREPPTPERLAELAAQENLPALVSSGEMRAADLVFLVLHGLQGEGGTVQA
;
A
#
# COMPACT_ATOMS: atom_id res chain seq x y z
N MET A 1 -5.58 -10.13 -18.83
CA MET A 1 -4.51 -9.23 -18.35
C MET A 1 -5.19 -7.96 -17.88
N HIS A 2 -4.90 -7.51 -16.65
CA HIS A 2 -5.60 -6.37 -16.04
C HIS A 2 -4.58 -5.39 -15.49
N ARG A 3 -4.97 -4.11 -15.42
CA ARG A 3 -4.29 -3.05 -14.70
C ARG A 3 -4.78 -3.07 -13.26
N ILE A 4 -3.89 -3.33 -12.32
CA ILE A 4 -4.21 -3.48 -10.90
C ILE A 4 -3.51 -2.38 -10.11
N ALA A 5 -4.29 -1.59 -9.38
CA ALA A 5 -3.75 -0.74 -8.33
C ALA A 5 -3.66 -1.57 -7.05
N LEU A 6 -2.44 -1.80 -6.55
CA LEU A 6 -2.23 -2.49 -5.28
C LEU A 6 -2.03 -1.44 -4.19
N LEU A 7 -2.97 -1.38 -3.24
CA LEU A 7 -2.95 -0.42 -2.15
C LEU A 7 -2.29 -1.06 -0.92
N THR A 8 -1.27 -0.42 -0.35
CA THR A 8 -0.51 -0.95 0.79
C THR A 8 0.03 0.14 1.72
N GLY A 9 0.83 -0.23 2.72
CA GLY A 9 1.45 0.67 3.67
C GLY A 9 0.57 0.92 4.89
N GLY A 10 0.03 2.13 5.03
CA GLY A 10 -0.73 2.56 6.20
C GLY A 10 0.10 3.36 7.20
N SER A 11 -0.57 4.22 7.98
CA SER A 11 -0.04 4.84 9.21
C SER A 11 -0.31 4.00 10.47
N THR A 12 -0.24 2.67 10.34
CA THR A 12 -0.58 1.72 11.41
C THR A 12 0.66 0.99 11.94
N PRO A 13 0.58 0.39 13.15
CA PRO A 13 1.65 -0.47 13.67
C PRO A 13 2.01 -1.64 12.75
N GLU A 14 1.08 -2.06 11.89
CA GLU A 14 1.22 -3.21 10.98
C GLU A 14 1.77 -2.83 9.60
N ARG A 15 2.22 -1.58 9.41
CA ARG A 15 2.74 -1.08 8.12
C ARG A 15 3.76 -2.02 7.48
N ASP A 16 4.74 -2.50 8.24
CA ASP A 16 5.79 -3.37 7.69
C ASP A 16 5.22 -4.72 7.22
N VAL A 17 4.21 -5.23 7.93
CA VAL A 17 3.50 -6.46 7.55
C VAL A 17 2.75 -6.24 6.23
N ALA A 18 2.09 -5.09 6.07
CA ALA A 18 1.40 -4.73 4.84
C ALA A 18 2.37 -4.65 3.65
N LEU A 19 3.53 -4.01 3.83
CA LEU A 19 4.57 -3.90 2.79
C LEU A 19 5.16 -5.26 2.42
N ALA A 20 5.47 -6.11 3.40
CA ALA A 20 6.00 -7.44 3.16
C ALA A 20 4.98 -8.35 2.44
N GLY A 21 3.70 -8.25 2.80
CA GLY A 21 2.60 -8.91 2.09
C GLY A 21 2.49 -8.41 0.64
N ALA A 22 2.55 -7.09 0.45
CA ALA A 22 2.48 -6.46 -0.86
C ALA A 22 3.61 -6.94 -1.77
N ALA A 23 4.84 -7.08 -1.27
CA ALA A 23 5.96 -7.61 -2.03
C ALA A 23 5.66 -8.98 -2.67
N GLN A 24 5.01 -9.88 -1.93
CA GLN A 24 4.63 -11.21 -2.43
C GLN A 24 3.49 -11.14 -3.45
N VAL A 25 2.48 -10.32 -3.18
CA VAL A 25 1.32 -10.15 -4.07
C VAL A 25 1.74 -9.49 -5.39
N VAL A 26 2.54 -8.42 -5.35
CA VAL A 26 3.08 -7.75 -6.54
C VAL A 26 3.82 -8.74 -7.43
N LYS A 27 4.74 -9.54 -6.83
CA LYS A 27 5.48 -10.57 -7.56
C LYS A 27 4.55 -11.59 -8.22
N ALA A 28 3.54 -12.07 -7.50
CA ALA A 28 2.58 -13.04 -8.01
C ALA A 28 1.74 -12.47 -9.17
N LEU A 29 1.16 -11.28 -8.99
CA LEU A 29 0.33 -10.62 -10.00
C LEU A 29 1.12 -10.32 -11.28
N ARG A 30 2.36 -9.82 -11.17
CA ARG A 30 3.23 -9.60 -12.32
C ARG A 30 3.64 -10.90 -13.01
N THR A 31 3.88 -11.97 -12.26
CA THR A 31 4.17 -13.30 -12.83
C THR A 31 2.98 -13.85 -13.63
N LEU A 32 1.75 -13.55 -13.19
CA LEU A 32 0.51 -13.87 -13.92
C LEU A 32 0.26 -12.94 -15.13
N GLY A 33 1.16 -11.98 -15.37
CA GLY A 33 1.10 -11.03 -16.48
C GLY A 33 0.35 -9.74 -16.18
N HIS A 34 -0.18 -9.50 -14.99
CA HIS A 34 -0.90 -8.25 -14.72
C HIS A 34 0.05 -7.03 -14.71
N GLU A 35 -0.48 -5.88 -15.13
CA GLU A 35 0.19 -4.59 -14.94
C GLU A 35 -0.15 -4.10 -13.53
N VAL A 36 0.86 -3.85 -12.69
CA VAL A 36 0.66 -3.54 -11.27
C VAL A 36 1.31 -2.20 -10.94
N THR A 37 0.48 -1.26 -10.49
CA THR A 37 0.91 0.01 -9.88
C THR A 37 0.79 -0.13 -8.37
N VAL A 38 1.90 -0.03 -7.65
CA VAL A 38 1.90 -0.04 -6.19
C VAL A 38 1.63 1.37 -5.68
N VAL A 39 0.68 1.46 -4.76
CA VAL A 39 0.23 2.70 -4.15
C VAL A 39 0.37 2.56 -2.64
N ASP A 40 1.33 3.26 -2.06
CA ASP A 40 1.45 3.39 -0.60
C ASP A 40 0.46 4.44 -0.13
N THR A 41 -0.32 4.15 0.92
CA THR A 41 -1.31 5.11 1.41
C THR A 41 -0.69 6.39 1.99
N VAL A 42 0.59 6.32 2.39
CA VAL A 42 1.35 7.45 2.91
C VAL A 42 2.06 8.22 1.79
N SER A 43 2.81 7.51 0.93
CA SER A 43 3.67 8.16 -0.09
C SER A 43 2.97 8.35 -1.45
N GLY A 44 1.81 7.74 -1.66
CA GLY A 44 1.10 7.73 -2.93
C GLY A 44 1.61 6.66 -3.92
N PRO A 45 1.29 6.81 -5.21
CA PRO A 45 1.78 5.94 -6.27
C PRO A 45 3.31 5.92 -6.34
N LEU A 46 3.89 4.72 -6.45
CA LEU A 46 5.34 4.54 -6.41
C LEU A 46 5.94 4.41 -7.81
N THR A 47 7.15 4.95 -7.97
CA THR A 47 8.02 4.58 -9.10
C THR A 47 8.60 3.18 -8.86
N LEU A 48 9.07 2.51 -9.91
CA LEU A 48 9.69 1.17 -9.77
C LEU A 48 10.85 1.15 -8.77
N ALA A 49 11.69 2.20 -8.77
CA ALA A 49 12.82 2.29 -7.85
C ALA A 49 12.38 2.52 -6.40
N ALA A 50 11.36 3.36 -6.18
CA ALA A 50 10.79 3.59 -4.86
C ALA A 50 10.08 2.34 -4.33
N GLU A 51 9.36 1.64 -5.21
CA GLU A 51 8.70 0.38 -4.93
C GLU A 51 9.72 -0.69 -4.51
N GLU A 52 10.78 -0.90 -5.29
CA GLU A 52 11.83 -1.88 -4.98
C GLU A 52 12.46 -1.60 -3.61
N ALA A 53 12.77 -0.33 -3.33
CA ALA A 53 13.32 0.07 -2.03
C ALA A 53 12.33 -0.10 -0.86
N LEU A 54 11.04 0.16 -1.09
CA LEU A 54 10.02 0.07 -0.05
C LEU A 54 9.62 -1.37 0.25
N LEU A 55 9.43 -2.19 -0.78
CA LEU A 55 8.97 -3.58 -0.66
C LEU A 55 10.09 -4.57 -0.29
N ALA A 56 11.36 -4.16 -0.36
CA ALA A 56 12.49 -4.97 0.10
C ALA A 56 12.73 -4.87 1.62
N GLN A 57 11.94 -4.08 2.35
CA GLN A 57 12.11 -3.93 3.80
C GLN A 57 11.61 -5.17 4.56
N ASP A 58 12.38 -5.58 5.58
CA ASP A 58 11.99 -6.64 6.49
C ASP A 58 10.91 -6.19 7.48
N VAL A 59 10.09 -7.15 7.92
CA VAL A 59 9.18 -6.94 9.05
C VAL A 59 10.02 -6.85 10.33
N ARG A 60 10.04 -5.66 10.94
CA ARG A 60 10.74 -5.43 12.20
C ARG A 60 10.05 -6.16 13.35
N ARG A 61 10.82 -6.52 14.38
CA ARG A 61 10.28 -7.14 15.60
C ARG A 61 9.40 -6.19 16.39
N GLU A 62 9.79 -4.91 16.42
CA GLU A 62 9.07 -3.85 17.09
C GLU A 62 8.29 -3.03 16.06
N PRO A 63 7.05 -2.63 16.35
CA PRO A 63 6.28 -1.75 15.49
C PRO A 63 6.93 -0.35 15.40
N PRO A 64 6.53 0.48 14.41
CA PRO A 64 6.93 1.89 14.38
C PRO A 64 6.60 2.61 15.70
N THR A 65 7.46 3.52 16.13
CA THR A 65 7.22 4.29 17.36
C THR A 65 5.97 5.18 17.21
N PRO A 66 5.32 5.58 18.32
CA PRO A 66 4.18 6.49 18.26
C PRO A 66 4.46 7.79 17.50
N GLU A 67 5.66 8.37 17.66
CA GLU A 67 6.08 9.57 16.93
C GLU A 67 6.13 9.30 15.43
N ARG A 68 6.69 8.15 15.03
CA ARG A 68 6.74 7.76 13.62
C ARG A 68 5.34 7.50 13.05
N LEU A 69 4.45 6.88 13.81
CA LEU A 69 3.05 6.68 13.39
C LEU A 69 2.34 8.02 13.18
N ALA A 70 2.55 8.99 14.08
CA ALA A 70 2.00 10.33 13.93
C ALA A 70 2.52 11.05 12.68
N GLU A 71 3.81 10.92 12.35
CA GLU A 71 4.39 11.46 11.12
C GLU A 71 3.76 10.85 9.86
N LEU A 72 3.56 9.52 9.86
CA LEU A 72 2.93 8.80 8.75
C LEU A 72 1.46 9.21 8.61
N ALA A 73 0.73 9.31 9.72
CA ALA A 73 -0.67 9.70 9.73
C ALA A 73 -0.89 11.15 9.25
N ALA A 74 0.05 12.04 9.54
CA ALA A 74 0.01 13.43 9.06
C ALA A 74 0.20 13.54 7.53
N GLN A 75 0.82 12.53 6.90
CA GLN A 75 1.05 12.47 5.46
C GLN A 75 -0.03 11.67 4.72
N GLU A 76 -0.66 10.71 5.39
CA GLU A 76 -1.67 9.84 4.81
C GLU A 76 -2.96 10.60 4.47
N ASN A 77 -3.38 10.55 3.21
CA ASN A 77 -4.62 11.16 2.74
C ASN A 77 -5.40 10.17 1.86
N LEU A 78 -6.06 9.22 2.53
CA LEU A 78 -6.85 8.18 1.88
C LEU A 78 -7.93 8.74 0.92
N PRO A 79 -8.75 9.76 1.27
CA PRO A 79 -9.77 10.29 0.36
C PRO A 79 -9.20 10.85 -0.95
N ALA A 80 -8.06 11.55 -0.89
CA ALA A 80 -7.40 12.06 -2.08
C ALA A 80 -6.83 10.91 -2.92
N LEU A 81 -6.27 9.90 -2.27
CA LEU A 81 -5.66 8.75 -2.92
C LEU A 81 -6.68 7.87 -3.64
N VAL A 82 -7.80 7.51 -3.00
CA VAL A 82 -8.87 6.74 -3.65
C VAL A 82 -9.48 7.49 -4.84
N SER A 83 -9.35 8.82 -4.83
CA SER A 83 -9.80 9.69 -5.92
C SER A 83 -8.75 9.93 -7.01
N SER A 84 -7.54 9.38 -6.88
CA SER A 84 -6.41 9.64 -7.78
C SER A 84 -6.61 9.06 -9.19
N GLY A 85 -5.83 9.55 -10.15
CA GLY A 85 -5.87 9.08 -11.53
C GLY A 85 -5.50 7.60 -11.65
N GLU A 86 -4.53 7.14 -10.87
CA GLU A 86 -4.06 5.75 -10.83
C GLU A 86 -5.16 4.81 -10.37
N MET A 87 -5.89 5.20 -9.31
CA MET A 87 -7.02 4.43 -8.81
C MET A 87 -8.16 4.34 -9.82
N ARG A 88 -8.45 5.44 -10.52
CA ARG A 88 -9.48 5.49 -11.57
C ARG A 88 -9.09 4.77 -12.85
N ALA A 89 -7.79 4.68 -13.14
CA ALA A 89 -7.28 4.02 -14.33
C ALA A 89 -7.17 2.50 -14.17
N ALA A 90 -7.16 1.98 -12.94
CA ALA A 90 -7.10 0.54 -12.68
C ALA A 90 -8.42 -0.17 -13.04
N ASP A 91 -8.30 -1.40 -13.52
CA ASP A 91 -9.45 -2.28 -13.73
C ASP A 91 -9.90 -2.91 -12.40
N LEU A 92 -8.94 -3.13 -11.49
CA LEU A 92 -9.12 -3.73 -10.18
C LEU A 92 -8.25 -3.05 -9.14
N VAL A 93 -8.73 -3.01 -7.90
CA VAL A 93 -7.96 -2.58 -6.74
C VAL A 93 -7.71 -3.78 -5.84
N PHE A 94 -6.44 -4.06 -5.53
CA PHE A 94 -6.05 -5.11 -4.60
C PHE A 94 -5.59 -4.46 -3.30
N LEU A 95 -6.31 -4.71 -2.21
CA LEU A 95 -5.99 -4.17 -0.90
C LEU A 95 -5.02 -5.11 -0.16
N VAL A 96 -3.84 -4.60 0.19
CA VAL A 96 -2.89 -5.23 1.11
C VAL A 96 -2.62 -4.26 2.25
N LEU A 97 -3.66 -4.07 3.07
CA LEU A 97 -3.66 -3.18 4.23
C LEU A 97 -4.01 -3.98 5.48
N HIS A 98 -3.55 -3.51 6.62
CA HIS A 98 -3.84 -4.07 7.95
C HIS A 98 -4.29 -2.99 8.91
N GLY A 99 -4.90 -3.43 10.01
CA GLY A 99 -5.39 -2.56 11.06
C GLY A 99 -6.71 -1.90 10.71
N LEU A 100 -7.28 -1.17 11.66
CA LEU A 100 -8.66 -0.67 11.55
C LEU A 100 -8.88 0.23 10.33
N GLN A 101 -7.93 1.06 9.94
CA GLN A 101 -8.07 1.90 8.74
C GLN A 101 -8.19 1.07 7.45
N GLY A 102 -7.48 -0.06 7.37
CA GLY A 102 -7.47 -0.93 6.20
C GLY A 102 -8.59 -1.97 6.19
N GLU A 103 -8.89 -2.57 7.35
CA GLU A 103 -9.79 -3.72 7.49
C GLU A 103 -11.15 -3.36 8.09
N GLY A 104 -11.30 -2.13 8.61
CA GLY A 104 -12.50 -1.66 9.31
C GLY A 104 -13.63 -1.11 8.42
N GLY A 105 -13.50 -1.20 7.09
CA GLY A 105 -14.54 -0.77 6.15
C GLY A 105 -14.38 0.64 5.59
N THR A 106 -13.47 1.45 6.13
CA THR A 106 -13.27 2.86 5.72
C THR A 106 -12.78 3.00 4.28
N VAL A 107 -11.85 2.15 3.84
CA VAL A 107 -11.30 2.17 2.48
C VAL A 107 -12.28 1.55 1.47
N GLN A 108 -13.18 0.69 1.94
CA GLN A 108 -14.10 -0.10 1.12
C GLN A 108 -15.43 0.62 0.83
N ALA A 109 -15.80 1.61 1.66
CA ALA A 109 -17.03 2.39 1.55
C ALA A 109 -16.92 3.54 0.55
#